data_AF-A0A7K0U3P2-F1
#
_entry.id   AF-A0A7K0U3P2-F1
#
_cell.length_a   1.000
_cell.length_b   1.000
_cell.length_c   1.000
_cell.angle_alpha   90.00
_cell.angle_beta   90.00
_cell.angle_gamma   90.00
#
_symmetry.space_group_name_H-M   'P 1'
#
loop_
_entity.id
_entity.type
_entity.pdbx_description
1 polymer ?
#
loop_
_entity_poly.entity_id
_entity_poly.type
_entity_poly.pdbx_seq_one_letter_code
_entity_poly.pdbx_strand_id
1 'polypeptide(L)' 'MTGRADEIVERLSVISDEIADLAIDSIREALRSGATARPAAEKRLTQARRAVEKAVDLLRGVEDEAANNG' A
#
# COMPACT_ATOMS: atom_id res chain seq x y z
N MET A 1 -16.41 -2.75 -17.55
CA MET A 1 -15.81 -3.23 -16.28
C MET A 1 -14.78 -2.25 -15.71
N THR A 2 -14.29 -1.30 -16.52
CA THR A 2 -13.29 -0.27 -16.19
C THR A 2 -13.59 0.49 -14.90
N GLY A 3 -14.82 1.00 -14.69
CA GLY A 3 -15.08 1.80 -13.48
C GLY A 3 -14.89 1.10 -12.13
N ARG A 4 -15.14 -0.22 -12.02
CA ARG A 4 -15.05 -0.91 -10.72
C ARG A 4 -13.60 -1.23 -10.34
N ALA A 5 -12.75 -1.56 -11.30
CA ALA A 5 -11.35 -1.84 -11.03
C ALA A 5 -10.58 -0.55 -10.74
N ASP A 6 -10.84 0.52 -11.51
CA ASP A 6 -10.42 1.90 -11.22
C ASP A 6 -10.78 2.35 -9.78
N GLU A 7 -12.04 2.18 -9.36
CA GLU A 7 -12.49 2.51 -7.99
C GLU A 7 -11.72 1.72 -6.92
N ILE A 8 -11.39 0.46 -7.19
CA ILE A 8 -10.60 -0.37 -6.27
C ILE A 8 -9.16 0.12 -6.24
N VAL A 9 -8.57 0.46 -7.39
CA VAL A 9 -7.22 1.01 -7.51
C VAL A 9 -7.10 2.30 -6.69
N GLU A 10 -8.04 3.23 -6.84
CA GLU A 10 -8.02 4.50 -6.10
C GLU A 10 -8.06 4.25 -4.58
N ARG A 11 -8.96 3.38 -4.12
CA ARG A 11 -9.06 3.02 -2.70
C ARG A 11 -7.80 2.33 -2.18
N LEU A 12 -7.21 1.43 -2.96
CA LEU A 12 -5.97 0.75 -2.58
C LEU A 12 -4.79 1.73 -2.54
N SER A 13 -4.73 2.73 -3.43
CA SER A 13 -3.73 3.80 -3.37
C SER A 13 -3.84 4.61 -2.08
N VAL A 14 -5.06 5.01 -1.68
CA VAL A 14 -5.28 5.71 -0.40
C VAL A 14 -4.84 4.83 0.78
N ILE A 15 -5.23 3.56 0.80
CA ILE A 15 -4.83 2.62 1.86
C ILE A 15 -3.29 2.44 1.90
N SER A 16 -2.63 2.41 0.75
CA SER A 16 -1.16 2.35 0.67
C SER A 16 -0.51 3.54 1.37
N ASP A 17 -1.04 4.75 1.16
CA ASP A 17 -0.55 5.97 1.80
C ASP A 17 -0.81 5.96 3.31
N GLU A 18 -2.01 5.56 3.74
CA GLU A 18 -2.34 5.40 5.17
C GLU A 18 -1.41 4.40 5.87
N ILE A 19 -1.06 3.28 5.21
CA ILE A 19 -0.10 2.31 5.76
C ILE A 19 1.31 2.92 5.87
N ALA A 20 1.70 3.79 4.93
CA ALA A 20 2.97 4.50 4.99
C ALA A 20 3.02 5.44 6.20
N ASP A 21 1.95 6.19 6.43
CA ASP A 21 1.82 7.08 7.59
C ASP A 21 1.89 6.31 8.91
N LEU A 22 1.19 5.17 9.00
CA LEU A 22 1.30 4.26 10.16
C LEU A 22 2.72 3.76 10.38
N ALA A 23 3.47 3.46 9.31
CA ALA A 23 4.86 3.02 9.42
C ALA A 23 5.73 4.15 10.01
N ILE A 24 5.55 5.39 9.54
CA ILE A 24 6.23 6.57 10.06
C ILE A 24 5.89 6.81 11.53
N ASP A 25 4.61 6.73 11.89
CA ASP A 25 4.18 6.93 13.28
C ASP A 25 4.74 5.85 14.21
N SER A 26 4.84 4.60 13.73
CA SER A 26 5.49 3.53 14.50
C SER A 26 6.98 3.81 14.76
N ILE A 27 7.68 4.42 13.80
CA ILE A 27 9.08 4.84 13.96
C ILE A 27 9.16 5.99 14.97
N ARG A 28 8.31 7.01 14.82
CA ARG A 28 8.27 8.17 15.74
C ARG A 28 8.02 7.74 17.18
N GLU A 29 7.09 6.82 17.40
CA GLU A 29 6.79 6.31 18.73
C GLU A 29 7.97 5.57 19.34
N ALA A 30 8.65 4.72 18.56
CA ALA A 30 9.83 4.02 19.02
C ALA A 30 10.99 4.97 19.38
N LEU A 31 11.18 6.04 18.61
CA LEU A 31 12.14 7.09 18.94
C LEU A 31 11.77 7.80 20.25
N ARG A 32 10.49 8.13 20.45
CA ARG A 32 9.99 8.73 21.71
C ARG A 32 10.20 7.81 22.91
N SER A 33 10.08 6.50 22.73
CA SER A 33 10.30 5.51 23.79
C SER A 33 11.78 5.18 24.01
N GLY A 34 12.72 5.83 23.31
CA GLY A 34 14.16 5.56 23.42
C GLY A 34 14.60 4.22 22.82
N ALA A 35 13.83 3.66 21.89
CA ALA A 35 14.19 2.41 21.23
C ALA A 35 15.45 2.59 20.38
N THR A 36 16.37 1.63 20.47
CA THR A 36 17.64 1.63 19.72
C THR A 36 17.58 0.77 18.45
N ALA A 37 16.46 0.09 18.23
CA ALA A 37 16.24 -0.80 17.09
C ALA A 37 14.96 -0.42 16.32
N ARG A 38 14.94 -0.77 15.03
CA ARG A 38 13.79 -0.54 14.15
C ARG A 38 12.57 -1.35 14.64
N PRO A 39 11.37 -0.76 14.74
CA PRO A 39 10.19 -1.46 15.24
C PRO A 39 9.79 -2.64 14.36
N ALA A 40 9.44 -3.77 14.98
CA ALA A 40 8.88 -4.90 14.25
C ALA A 40 7.53 -4.58 13.60
N ALA A 41 6.81 -3.57 14.11
CA ALA A 41 5.58 -3.05 13.52
C ALA A 41 5.85 -2.38 12.17
N GLU A 42 6.84 -1.49 12.10
CA GLU A 42 7.25 -0.81 10.88
C GLU A 42 7.51 -1.83 9.74
N LYS A 43 8.29 -2.89 10.03
CA LYS A 43 8.63 -3.88 9.00
C LYS A 43 7.38 -4.55 8.42
N ARG A 44 6.40 -4.86 9.27
CA ARG A 44 5.13 -5.48 8.86
C ARG A 44 4.28 -4.50 8.06
N LEU A 45 4.23 -3.23 8.46
CA LEU A 45 3.50 -2.17 7.74
C LEU A 45 4.10 -1.96 6.35
N THR A 46 5.42 -1.87 6.23
CA THR A 46 6.10 -1.78 4.92
C THR A 46 5.81 -3.00 4.02
N GLN A 47 5.75 -4.21 4.59
CA GLN A 47 5.36 -5.41 3.84
C GLN A 47 3.91 -5.36 3.36
N ALA A 48 2.98 -4.94 4.23
CA ALA A 48 1.57 -4.77 3.87
C ALA A 48 1.40 -3.75 2.75
N ARG A 49 2.09 -2.60 2.84
CA ARG A 49 2.07 -1.56 1.79
C ARG A 49 2.48 -2.11 0.43
N ARG A 50 3.60 -2.84 0.37
CA ARG A 50 4.08 -3.46 -0.88
C ARG A 50 3.09 -4.48 -1.46
N ALA A 51 2.38 -5.21 -0.61
CA ALA A 51 1.34 -6.12 -1.08
C ALA A 51 0.15 -5.37 -1.69
N VAL A 52 -0.21 -4.21 -1.13
CA VAL A 52 -1.26 -3.31 -1.66
C VAL A 52 -0.81 -2.68 -2.98
N GLU A 53 0.41 -2.14 -3.06
CA GLU A 53 0.99 -1.59 -4.29
C GLU A 53 0.98 -2.65 -5.41
N LYS A 54 1.39 -3.89 -5.11
CA LYS A 54 1.33 -4.99 -6.07
C LYS A 54 -0.09 -5.29 -6.55
N ALA A 55 -1.09 -5.21 -5.67
CA ALA A 55 -2.48 -5.41 -6.06
C ALA A 55 -2.97 -4.32 -7.02
N VAL A 56 -2.57 -3.06 -6.79
CA VAL A 56 -2.83 -1.94 -7.71
C VAL A 56 -2.24 -2.20 -9.09
N ASP A 57 -0.97 -2.62 -9.14
CA ASP A 57 -0.29 -2.89 -10.42
C ASP A 57 -0.98 -4.01 -11.20
N LEU A 58 -1.40 -5.08 -10.51
CA LEU A 58 -2.12 -6.18 -11.15
C LEU A 58 -3.49 -5.77 -11.68
N LEU A 59 -4.23 -4.94 -10.94
CA LEU A 59 -5.55 -4.46 -11.37
C LEU A 59 -5.47 -3.57 -12.60
N ARG A 60 -4.49 -2.67 -12.66
CA ARG A 60 -4.22 -1.84 -13.84
C ARG A 60 -3.84 -2.69 -15.05
N GLY A 61 -3.00 -3.72 -14.85
CA GLY A 61 -2.65 -4.66 -15.93
C GLY A 61 -3.86 -5.41 -16.50
N VAL A 62 -4.84 -5.77 -15.67
CA VAL A 62 -6.10 -6.40 -16.13
C VAL A 62 -6.91 -5.45 -17.01
N GLU A 63 -6.92 -4.15 -16.71
CA GLU A 63 -7.61 -3.15 -17.52
C GLU A 63 -6.92 -2.93 -18.87
N ASP A 64 -5.59 -2.86 -18.87
CA ASP A 64 -4.79 -2.73 -20.09
C ASP A 64 -4.98 -3.92 -21.03
N GLU A 65 -5.00 -5.14 -20.49
CA GLU A 65 -5.28 -6.38 -21.26
C GLU A 65 -6.71 -6.40 -21.79
N ALA A 66 -7.69 -5.93 -21.02
CA ALA A 66 -9.07 -5.85 -21.48
C ALA A 66 -9.27 -4.78 -22.58
N ALA A 67 -8.56 -3.66 -22.50
CA ALA A 67 -8.62 -2.58 -23.48
C ALA A 67 -7.92 -2.92 -24.81
N ASN A 68 -6.87 -3.74 -24.79
CA ASN A 68 -6.12 -4.11 -25.98
C ASN A 68 -6.73 -5.29 -26.78
N ASN A 69 -7.68 -6.03 -26.19
CA ASN A 69 -8.32 -7.21 -26.80
C ASN A 69 -9.76 -6.95 -27.30
N GLY A 70 -10.26 -5.71 -27.25
CA GLY A 70 -11.61 -5.31 -27.69
C GLY A 70 -11.58 -4.35 -28.87
#